data_AF-A0A0G3EDV9-F1
#
_entry.id   AF-A0A0G3EDV9-F1
#
_cell.length_a   1.000
_cell.length_b   1.000
_cell.length_c   1.000
_cell.angle_alpha   90.00
_cell.angle_beta   90.00
_cell.angle_gamma   90.00
#
_symmetry.space_group_name_H-M   'P 1'
#
loop_
_entity.id
_entity.type
_entity.pdbx_description
1 polymer ?
#
loop_
_entity_poly.entity_id
_entity_poly.type
_entity_poly.pdbx_seq_one_letter_code
_entity_poly.pdbx_strand_id
1 'polypeptide(L)'
;MHAVIDTGARAPWAGSLGTTPQALLPVGGRAWIEHAIGQCVDLGIRDCRILLGEGAEEIEHFAGEGERWGIRAQFSFLNPGQTIRDYLAGHPELWEGGVLALSGPVFLRRGASYDECREAGPPAEPALYAQGEALALAASDPAHVQAWLDGVLEPGGWEHLDIQPQEIRSTQEYCRLNMDFAAGEAKRYVRPGYAFQKGNHIGLNVIIPSSTEFRPPVIIGNDCRFGPLCTIGPHAVIGDRVIVERHCELSDCVVLGHSYIGTNLEVRNKIIAGRRLIDPESGDFIDLTDPWLLAETGGSGAARDSVRFVLEYPVALVLWIVQLIPFLAGTLALRISGAARFEKREVYGIHLRRTHRVPLLNVARRNRLVRLFEGLNLDRWPLLGRVLTGRFRLCGQPLLDADTAKSGLEDLNIYFPGVFSYATGHAESDTLCDCLYYAYHRSIREDLRILREAIFRKFLRLIVSSEPPH
;
A
#
# COMPACT_ATOMS: atom_id res chain seq x y z
N MET A 1 17.05 -14.57 28.78
CA MET A 1 16.18 -13.41 28.59
C MET A 1 15.44 -13.55 27.28
N HIS A 2 14.11 -13.37 27.27
CA HIS A 2 13.31 -13.29 26.05
C HIS A 2 12.88 -11.84 25.82
N ALA A 3 12.57 -11.49 24.58
CA ALA A 3 11.91 -10.23 24.25
C ALA A 3 10.47 -10.48 23.84
N VAL A 4 9.53 -9.65 24.31
CA VAL A 4 8.13 -9.66 23.90
C VAL A 4 7.78 -8.29 23.32
N ILE A 5 7.55 -8.23 22.01
CA ILE A 5 7.28 -6.98 21.29
C ILE A 5 5.85 -7.01 20.81
N ASP A 6 5.01 -6.14 21.36
CA ASP A 6 3.62 -5.95 20.95
C ASP A 6 3.51 -4.88 19.86
N THR A 7 3.11 -5.33 18.68
CA THR A 7 2.88 -4.49 17.50
C THR A 7 1.41 -4.16 17.27
N GLY A 8 0.50 -4.74 18.08
CA GLY A 8 -0.94 -4.56 17.94
C GLY A 8 -1.52 -3.41 18.74
N ALA A 9 -0.74 -2.81 19.63
CA ALA A 9 -1.15 -1.62 20.36
C ALA A 9 -1.50 -0.46 19.41
N ARG A 10 -2.54 0.31 19.75
CA ARG A 10 -3.06 1.37 18.88
C ARG A 10 -2.16 2.60 18.90
N ALA A 11 -1.81 3.10 17.72
CA ALA A 11 -1.24 4.44 17.53
C ALA A 11 -2.18 5.29 16.66
N PRO A 12 -3.10 6.07 17.27
CA PRO A 12 -4.05 6.89 16.51
C PRO A 12 -3.40 7.85 15.51
N TRP A 13 -2.21 8.39 15.85
CA TRP A 13 -1.47 9.30 14.98
C TRP A 13 -0.98 8.63 13.69
N ALA A 14 -0.68 7.33 13.73
CA ALA A 14 -0.13 6.59 12.59
C ALA A 14 -1.13 6.42 11.44
N GLY A 15 -2.43 6.40 11.73
CA GLY A 15 -3.48 6.26 10.71
C GLY A 15 -3.51 7.39 9.67
N SER A 16 -3.05 8.59 10.05
CA SER A 16 -2.88 9.71 9.12
C SER A 16 -1.84 9.42 8.04
N LEU A 17 -0.79 8.65 8.39
CA LEU A 17 0.36 8.33 7.54
C LEU A 17 0.10 7.26 6.48
N GLY A 18 -1.07 6.63 6.46
CA GLY A 18 -1.42 5.64 5.45
C GLY A 18 -2.00 4.37 6.04
N THR A 19 -1.87 3.29 5.30
CA THR A 19 -2.25 1.93 5.73
C THR A 19 -1.06 1.14 6.26
N THR A 20 0.14 1.74 6.27
CA THR A 20 1.34 1.07 6.76
C THR A 20 1.24 0.87 8.28
N PRO A 21 1.43 -0.36 8.78
CA PRO A 21 1.44 -0.63 10.21
C PRO A 21 2.49 0.21 10.92
N GLN A 22 2.18 0.66 12.15
CA GLN A 22 3.09 1.49 12.92
C GLN A 22 4.48 0.85 13.11
N ALA A 23 4.52 -0.46 13.31
CA ALA A 23 5.75 -1.24 13.44
C ALA A 23 6.66 -1.15 12.20
N LEU A 24 6.10 -0.88 11.02
CA LEU A 24 6.81 -0.77 9.75
C LEU A 24 7.07 0.67 9.33
N LEU A 25 6.56 1.67 10.07
CA LEU A 25 6.86 3.07 9.77
C LEU A 25 8.37 3.33 9.93
N PRO A 26 9.00 4.01 8.96
CA PRO A 26 10.42 4.27 9.01
C PRO A 26 10.77 5.34 10.04
N VAL A 27 11.83 5.12 10.80
CA VAL A 27 12.51 6.10 11.65
C VAL A 27 13.96 6.16 11.20
N GLY A 28 14.38 7.29 10.63
CA GLY A 28 15.73 7.47 10.08
C GLY A 28 16.08 6.46 8.98
N GLY A 29 15.10 6.07 8.16
CA GLY A 29 15.28 5.15 7.02
C GLY A 29 15.14 3.65 7.34
N ARG A 30 14.87 3.26 8.59
CA ARG A 30 14.63 1.86 8.98
C ARG A 30 13.32 1.69 9.73
N ALA A 31 12.67 0.54 9.59
CA ALA A 31 11.38 0.28 10.23
C ALA A 31 11.48 0.39 11.76
N TRP A 32 10.42 0.87 12.42
CA TRP A 32 10.38 0.96 13.88
C TRP A 32 10.70 -0.39 14.57
N ILE A 33 10.15 -1.50 14.05
CA ILE A 33 10.39 -2.84 14.60
C ILE A 33 11.84 -3.28 14.44
N GLU A 34 12.54 -2.80 13.42
CA GLU A 34 13.96 -3.08 13.23
C GLU A 34 14.81 -2.43 14.33
N HIS A 35 14.43 -1.23 14.80
CA HIS A 35 15.09 -0.58 15.95
C HIS A 35 14.82 -1.35 17.24
N ALA A 36 13.59 -1.82 17.45
CA ALA A 36 13.24 -2.65 18.61
C ALA A 36 14.02 -3.97 18.64
N ILE A 37 14.10 -4.67 17.49
CA ILE A 37 14.91 -5.88 17.34
C ILE A 37 16.40 -5.58 17.53
N GLY A 38 16.91 -4.49 16.96
CA GLY A 38 18.28 -4.04 17.16
C GLY A 38 18.60 -3.84 18.65
N GLN A 39 17.68 -3.25 19.40
CA GLN A 39 17.82 -3.08 20.84
C GLN A 39 17.83 -4.41 21.60
N CYS A 40 17.05 -5.40 21.16
CA CYS A 40 17.10 -6.75 21.71
C CYS A 40 18.49 -7.38 21.51
N VAL A 41 19.04 -7.27 20.30
CA VAL A 41 20.37 -7.81 19.97
C VAL A 41 21.47 -7.16 20.79
N ASP A 42 21.43 -5.84 20.96
CA ASP A 42 22.45 -5.10 21.72
C ASP A 42 22.41 -5.44 23.22
N LEU A 43 21.24 -5.81 23.74
CA LEU A 43 21.05 -6.35 25.11
C LEU A 43 21.35 -7.86 25.23
N GLY A 44 21.89 -8.48 24.17
CA GLY A 44 22.23 -9.91 24.15
C GLY A 44 21.02 -10.85 24.04
N ILE A 45 19.83 -10.34 23.75
CA ILE A 45 18.60 -11.13 23.61
C ILE A 45 18.57 -11.77 22.22
N ARG A 46 18.37 -13.09 22.19
CA ARG A 46 18.35 -13.89 20.95
C ARG A 46 17.02 -14.56 20.66
N ASP A 47 16.09 -14.58 21.61
CA ASP A 47 14.74 -15.15 21.43
C ASP A 47 13.70 -14.02 21.59
N CYS A 48 12.95 -13.76 20.53
CA CYS A 48 11.99 -12.67 20.43
C CYS A 48 10.60 -13.21 20.06
N ARG A 49 9.62 -12.95 20.91
CA ARG A 49 8.21 -13.16 20.64
C ARG A 49 7.59 -11.85 20.16
N ILE A 50 7.08 -11.83 18.93
CA ILE A 50 6.38 -10.69 18.35
C ILE A 50 4.88 -10.95 18.44
N LEU A 51 4.16 -10.10 19.16
CA LEU A 51 2.70 -10.13 19.25
C LEU A 51 2.14 -9.29 18.09
N LEU A 52 1.43 -9.95 17.20
CA LEU A 52 0.93 -9.37 15.95
C LEU A 52 -0.45 -8.74 16.16
N GLY A 53 -0.66 -7.59 15.52
CA GLY A 53 -1.95 -6.93 15.41
C GLY A 53 -2.27 -6.55 13.97
N GLU A 54 -2.62 -5.29 13.74
CA GLU A 54 -2.92 -4.79 12.40
C GLU A 54 -1.69 -4.90 11.48
N GLY A 55 -1.89 -5.44 10.28
CA GLY A 55 -0.81 -5.70 9.33
C GLY A 55 0.11 -6.88 9.69
N ALA A 56 -0.43 -7.89 10.38
CA ALA A 56 0.28 -9.10 10.77
C ALA A 56 1.10 -9.72 9.63
N GLU A 57 0.49 -9.92 8.45
CA GLU A 57 1.15 -10.52 7.28
C GLU A 57 2.38 -9.71 6.83
N GLU A 58 2.30 -8.39 6.85
CA GLU A 58 3.39 -7.51 6.41
C GLU A 58 4.53 -7.51 7.44
N ILE A 59 4.19 -7.54 8.73
CA ILE A 59 5.16 -7.62 9.82
C ILE A 59 5.86 -8.98 9.82
N GLU A 60 5.13 -10.08 9.64
CA GLU A 60 5.69 -11.44 9.50
C GLU A 60 6.62 -11.52 8.29
N HIS A 61 6.18 -11.00 7.14
CA HIS A 61 7.01 -10.98 5.93
C HIS A 61 8.28 -10.14 6.12
N PHE A 62 8.17 -9.00 6.81
CA PHE A 62 9.31 -8.13 7.08
C PHE A 62 10.31 -8.77 8.05
N ALA A 63 9.84 -9.29 9.19
CA ALA A 63 10.70 -9.85 10.23
C ALA A 63 11.24 -11.24 9.86
N GLY A 64 10.46 -12.05 9.14
CA GLY A 64 10.77 -13.46 8.90
C GLY A 64 11.05 -14.21 10.20
N GLU A 65 11.91 -15.22 10.16
CA GLU A 65 12.31 -15.97 11.37
C GLU A 65 13.39 -15.27 12.21
N GLY A 66 13.76 -14.02 11.87
CA GLY A 66 14.75 -13.23 12.61
C GLY A 66 16.21 -13.49 12.23
N GLU A 67 16.47 -14.38 11.26
CA GLU A 67 17.81 -14.78 10.82
C GLU A 67 18.69 -13.59 10.42
N ARG A 68 18.11 -12.54 9.81
CA ARG A 68 18.81 -11.32 9.38
C ARG A 68 19.53 -10.60 10.53
N TRP A 69 19.03 -10.74 11.75
CA TRP A 69 19.59 -10.13 12.95
C TRP A 69 20.30 -11.15 13.86
N GLY A 70 20.29 -12.43 13.49
CA GLY A 70 20.80 -13.52 14.33
C GLY A 70 19.97 -13.70 15.60
N ILE A 71 18.65 -13.57 15.48
CA ILE A 71 17.68 -13.86 16.54
C ILE A 71 16.68 -14.93 16.06
N ARG A 72 15.98 -15.57 16.98
CA ARG A 72 14.82 -16.42 16.71
C ARG A 72 13.56 -15.60 16.94
N ALA A 73 12.87 -15.23 15.86
CA ALA A 73 11.58 -14.56 15.95
C ALA A 73 10.44 -15.59 15.93
N GLN A 74 9.52 -15.47 16.88
CA GLN A 74 8.29 -16.27 16.95
C GLN A 74 7.09 -15.33 16.97
N PHE A 75 6.00 -15.74 16.33
CA PHE A 75 4.81 -14.92 16.18
C PHE A 75 3.67 -15.46 17.03
N SER A 76 2.89 -14.57 17.62
CA SER A 76 1.69 -14.91 18.38
C SER A 76 0.68 -13.76 18.30
N PHE A 77 -0.57 -14.03 18.66
CA PHE A 77 -1.63 -13.03 18.69
C PHE A 77 -2.08 -12.79 20.13
N LEU A 78 -2.48 -11.56 20.43
CA LEU A 78 -3.21 -11.25 21.66
C LEU A 78 -4.70 -11.52 21.46
N ASN A 79 -5.36 -12.03 22.50
CA ASN A 79 -6.82 -12.12 22.46
C ASN A 79 -7.43 -10.70 22.51
N PRO A 80 -8.60 -10.46 21.91
CA PRO A 80 -9.25 -9.16 21.96
C PRO A 80 -9.43 -8.65 23.40
N GLY A 81 -8.90 -7.45 23.69
CA GLY A 81 -8.97 -6.83 25.03
C GLY A 81 -7.91 -7.32 26.03
N GLN A 82 -7.04 -8.25 25.63
CA GLN A 82 -5.91 -8.71 26.45
C GLN A 82 -4.73 -7.73 26.30
N THR A 83 -4.10 -7.36 27.41
CA THR A 83 -2.88 -6.55 27.40
C THR A 83 -1.61 -7.43 27.37
N ILE A 84 -0.47 -6.84 27.03
CA ILE A 84 0.83 -7.52 27.15
C ILE A 84 1.10 -8.02 28.58
N ARG A 85 0.59 -7.31 29.60
CA ARG A 85 0.69 -7.72 31.01
C ARG A 85 -0.06 -9.02 31.26
N ASP A 86 -1.30 -9.12 30.78
CA ASP A 86 -2.12 -10.33 30.92
C ASP A 86 -1.51 -11.51 30.14
N TYR A 87 -0.89 -11.24 28.99
CA TYR A 87 -0.20 -12.25 28.20
C TYR A 87 1.02 -12.82 28.93
N LEU A 88 1.86 -11.96 29.52
CA LEU A 88 3.03 -12.37 30.30
C LEU A 88 2.64 -13.11 31.59
N ALA A 89 1.53 -12.71 32.23
CA ALA A 89 1.00 -13.43 33.39
C ALA A 89 0.59 -14.88 33.05
N GLY A 90 0.13 -15.12 31.82
CA GLY A 90 -0.25 -16.45 31.33
C GLY A 90 0.92 -17.32 30.83
N HIS A 91 2.11 -16.75 30.64
CA HIS A 91 3.28 -17.44 30.04
C HIS A 91 4.57 -17.19 30.86
N PRO A 92 4.69 -17.79 32.07
CA PRO A 92 5.89 -17.67 32.92
C PRO A 92 7.21 -18.03 32.22
N GLU A 93 7.16 -18.97 31.27
CA GLU A 93 8.32 -19.45 30.53
C GLU A 93 9.04 -18.33 29.74
N LEU A 94 8.34 -17.25 29.41
CA LEU A 94 8.90 -16.12 28.67
C LEU A 94 9.75 -15.20 29.56
N TRP A 95 9.53 -15.18 30.88
CA TRP A 95 10.19 -14.21 31.76
C TRP A 95 10.97 -14.83 32.94
N GLU A 96 10.94 -16.16 33.12
CA GLU A 96 11.81 -16.88 34.08
C GLU A 96 13.30 -16.58 33.90
N GLY A 97 13.75 -16.30 32.68
CA GLY A 97 15.13 -15.91 32.36
C GLY A 97 15.35 -14.41 32.16
N GLY A 98 14.41 -13.58 32.62
CA GLY A 98 14.31 -12.15 32.34
C GLY A 98 13.56 -11.83 31.05
N VAL A 99 12.97 -10.63 30.97
CA VAL A 99 12.15 -10.19 29.84
C VAL A 99 12.43 -8.73 29.45
N LEU A 100 12.46 -8.48 28.14
CA LEU A 100 12.28 -7.14 27.56
C LEU A 100 10.90 -7.08 26.93
N ALA A 101 9.96 -6.39 27.55
CA ALA A 101 8.60 -6.23 27.05
C ALA A 101 8.40 -4.81 26.48
N LEU A 102 7.95 -4.71 25.23
CA LEU A 102 7.62 -3.46 24.55
C LEU A 102 6.18 -3.51 24.07
N SER A 103 5.38 -2.50 24.39
CA SER A 103 4.01 -2.35 23.90
C SER A 103 3.68 -0.88 23.71
N GLY A 104 2.85 -0.59 22.72
CA GLY A 104 2.47 0.77 22.35
C GLY A 104 3.52 1.50 21.51
N PRO A 105 3.28 2.80 21.24
CA PRO A 105 4.15 3.62 20.39
C PRO A 105 5.41 4.12 21.12
N VAL A 106 6.16 3.21 21.76
CA VAL A 106 7.37 3.56 22.51
C VAL A 106 8.63 3.35 21.68
N PHE A 107 9.30 4.43 21.31
CA PHE A 107 10.62 4.36 20.71
C PHE A 107 11.72 4.34 21.78
N LEU A 108 12.56 3.31 21.80
CA LEU A 108 13.72 3.24 22.68
C LEU A 108 14.87 4.06 22.09
N ARG A 109 14.96 5.33 22.48
CA ARG A 109 15.97 6.26 21.94
C ARG A 109 17.32 6.06 22.64
N ARG A 110 18.38 5.83 21.87
CA ARG A 110 19.76 5.70 22.37
C ARG A 110 20.35 7.07 22.71
N GLY A 111 20.93 7.15 23.90
CA GLY A 111 21.68 8.29 24.38
C GLY A 111 23.01 8.48 23.66
N ALA A 112 23.71 9.57 23.98
CA ALA A 112 24.93 9.95 23.27
C ALA A 112 26.14 9.09 23.61
N SER A 113 26.10 8.35 24.72
CA SER A 113 27.18 7.50 25.21
C SER A 113 26.91 6.02 24.94
N TYR A 114 25.86 5.70 24.18
CA TYR A 114 25.42 4.34 23.91
C TYR A 114 26.47 3.63 23.06
N ASP A 115 27.05 2.57 23.63
CA ASP A 115 28.08 1.77 22.98
C ASP A 115 27.46 0.51 22.38
N GLU A 116 27.34 0.47 21.06
CA GLU A 116 26.83 -0.69 20.29
C GLU A 116 27.73 -1.93 20.44
N CYS A 117 29.01 -1.77 20.81
CA CYS A 117 29.96 -2.87 21.00
C CYS A 117 29.93 -3.44 22.41
N ARG A 118 29.18 -2.81 23.31
CA ARG A 118 28.92 -3.40 24.62
C ARG A 118 27.91 -4.51 24.36
N GLU A 119 28.36 -5.77 24.40
CA GLU A 119 27.46 -6.89 24.73
C GLU A 119 26.97 -6.62 26.16
N ALA A 120 26.04 -5.69 26.29
CA ALA A 120 25.38 -5.37 27.52
C ALA A 120 24.56 -6.62 27.82
N GLY A 121 25.09 -7.48 28.69
CA GLY A 121 24.30 -8.52 29.29
C GLY A 121 22.99 -7.95 29.86
N PRO A 122 22.02 -8.82 30.14
CA PRO A 122 20.70 -8.40 30.56
C PRO A 122 20.80 -7.44 31.77
N PRO A 123 19.97 -6.38 31.83
CA PRO A 123 20.13 -5.27 32.76
C PRO A 123 20.13 -5.74 34.22
N ALA A 124 21.14 -5.35 35.00
CA ALA A 124 21.25 -5.78 36.39
C ALA A 124 20.12 -5.23 37.28
N GLU A 125 19.64 -4.02 36.97
CA GLU A 125 18.52 -3.37 37.64
C GLU A 125 17.31 -3.33 36.70
N PRO A 126 16.07 -3.44 37.22
CA PRO A 126 14.89 -3.35 36.38
C PRO A 126 14.71 -1.91 35.86
N ALA A 127 14.30 -1.79 34.60
CA ALA A 127 13.91 -0.52 33.99
C ALA A 127 12.45 -0.62 33.54
N LEU A 128 11.61 0.31 34.00
CA LEU A 128 10.19 0.37 33.68
C LEU A 128 9.83 1.78 33.17
N TYR A 129 9.25 1.82 31.98
CA TYR A 129 8.55 2.98 31.44
C TYR A 129 7.10 2.58 31.24
N ALA A 130 6.18 3.30 31.87
CA ALA A 130 4.75 3.08 31.72
C ALA A 130 4.03 4.44 31.68
N GLN A 131 3.48 4.80 30.53
CA GLN A 131 2.62 5.97 30.36
C GLN A 131 1.45 5.61 29.44
N GLY A 132 0.22 5.65 29.94
CA GLY A 132 -0.97 5.27 29.16
C GLY A 132 -0.89 3.81 28.68
N GLU A 133 -0.98 3.61 27.36
CA GLU A 133 -0.82 2.29 26.71
C GLU A 133 0.65 1.99 26.33
N ALA A 134 1.54 2.96 26.47
CA ALA A 134 2.95 2.84 26.15
C ALA A 134 3.73 2.21 27.31
N LEU A 135 4.33 1.05 27.05
CA LEU A 135 5.10 0.27 28.00
C LEU A 135 6.45 -0.13 27.42
N ALA A 136 7.51 0.10 28.19
CA ALA A 136 8.77 -0.60 28.02
C ALA A 136 9.24 -1.12 29.38
N LEU A 137 9.47 -2.42 29.49
CA LEU A 137 10.01 -3.08 30.68
C LEU A 137 11.25 -3.87 30.30
N ALA A 138 12.35 -3.67 31.00
CA ALA A 138 13.54 -4.51 30.90
C ALA A 138 13.90 -5.01 32.30
N ALA A 139 13.83 -6.33 32.53
CA ALA A 139 14.16 -6.91 33.83
C ALA A 139 14.82 -8.29 33.66
N SER A 140 15.92 -8.51 34.37
CA SER A 140 16.65 -9.79 34.32
C SER A 140 16.22 -10.80 35.38
N ASP A 141 15.75 -10.30 36.53
CA ASP A 141 15.31 -11.12 37.67
C ASP A 141 13.77 -11.32 37.61
N PRO A 142 13.28 -12.58 37.64
CA PRO A 142 11.87 -12.92 37.74
C PRO A 142 11.12 -12.18 38.86
N ALA A 143 11.77 -11.90 39.99
CA ALA A 143 11.14 -11.19 41.10
C ALA A 143 10.68 -9.77 40.72
N HIS A 144 11.46 -9.07 39.87
CA HIS A 144 11.09 -7.74 39.39
C HIS A 144 9.95 -7.79 38.38
N VAL A 145 9.90 -8.83 37.54
CA VAL A 145 8.78 -9.04 36.61
C VAL A 145 7.50 -9.32 37.39
N GLN A 146 7.56 -10.17 38.42
CA GLN A 146 6.43 -10.44 39.29
C GLN A 146 5.97 -9.17 40.02
N ALA A 147 6.90 -8.39 40.56
CA ALA A 147 6.58 -7.11 41.20
C ALA A 147 5.89 -6.13 40.23
N TRP A 148 6.24 -6.15 38.93
CA TRP A 148 5.54 -5.36 37.92
C TRP A 148 4.14 -5.91 37.60
N LEU A 149 3.98 -7.24 37.50
CA LEU A 149 2.67 -7.89 37.32
C LEU A 149 1.73 -7.53 38.48
N ASP A 150 2.25 -7.52 39.70
CA ASP A 150 1.53 -7.15 40.93
C ASP A 150 1.31 -5.63 41.07
N GLY A 151 1.91 -4.82 40.20
CA GLY A 151 1.76 -3.35 40.18
C GLY A 151 2.56 -2.62 41.26
N VAL A 152 3.59 -3.24 41.82
CA VAL A 152 4.44 -2.72 42.90
C VAL A 152 5.71 -2.05 42.36
N LEU A 153 6.10 -2.34 41.12
CA LEU A 153 7.31 -1.79 40.51
C LEU A 153 7.10 -0.33 40.07
N GLU A 154 7.92 0.58 40.59
CA GLU A 154 7.89 2.00 40.22
C GLU A 154 8.56 2.26 38.84
N PRO A 155 8.03 3.19 38.03
CA PRO A 155 8.66 3.59 36.77
C PRO A 155 10.04 4.24 36.99
N GLY A 156 11.04 3.89 36.18
CA GLY A 156 12.40 4.41 36.26
C GLY A 156 13.44 3.45 35.70
N GLY A 157 14.72 3.75 35.90
CA GLY A 157 15.82 2.80 35.64
C GLY A 157 16.37 2.76 34.21
N TRP A 158 15.87 3.52 33.25
CA TRP A 158 16.43 3.48 31.88
C TRP A 158 17.78 4.21 31.72
N GLU A 159 18.10 5.12 32.65
CA GLU A 159 19.31 5.95 32.62
C GLU A 159 20.61 5.13 32.66
N HIS A 160 20.62 4.00 33.38
CA HIS A 160 21.82 3.15 33.48
C HIS A 160 22.13 2.39 32.17
N LEU A 161 21.17 2.30 31.26
CA LEU A 161 21.33 1.70 29.93
C LEU A 161 21.67 2.73 28.84
N ASP A 162 21.72 4.03 29.19
CA ASP A 162 21.78 5.14 28.23
C ASP A 162 20.69 5.03 27.15
N ILE A 163 19.49 4.60 27.56
CA ILE A 163 18.29 4.52 26.71
C ILE A 163 17.23 5.44 27.31
N GLN A 164 16.52 6.16 26.46
CA GLN A 164 15.42 7.04 26.82
C GLN A 164 14.17 6.57 26.07
N PRO A 165 13.30 5.78 26.72
CA PRO A 165 12.01 5.45 26.14
C PRO A 165 11.19 6.73 25.90
N GLN A 166 10.72 6.89 24.67
CA GLN A 166 9.91 8.02 24.26
C GLN A 166 8.61 7.50 23.64
N GLU A 167 7.47 7.83 24.24
CA GLU A 167 6.17 7.60 23.60
C GLU A 167 5.98 8.61 22.45
N ILE A 168 5.58 8.13 21.28
CA ILE A 168 5.19 8.95 20.14
C ILE A 168 3.67 9.11 20.18
N ARG A 169 3.20 10.34 20.40
CA ARG A 169 1.76 10.67 20.54
C ARG A 169 1.19 11.36 19.31
N SER A 170 2.03 12.00 18.50
CA SER A 170 1.60 12.84 17.38
C SER A 170 2.48 12.67 16.14
N THR A 171 1.94 13.06 14.99
CA THR A 171 2.69 13.18 13.72
C THR A 171 3.83 14.20 13.84
N GLN A 172 3.67 15.24 14.66
CA GLN A 172 4.72 16.22 14.95
C GLN A 172 5.93 15.56 15.63
N GLU A 173 5.69 14.75 16.67
CA GLU A 173 6.75 14.04 17.39
C GLU A 173 7.44 13.03 16.49
N TYR A 174 6.69 12.30 15.65
CA TYR A 174 7.25 11.40 14.64
C TYR A 174 8.11 12.14 13.61
N CYS A 175 7.66 13.31 13.13
CA CYS A 175 8.41 14.16 12.21
C CYS A 175 9.72 14.61 12.87
N ARG A 176 9.64 15.16 14.08
CA ARG A 176 10.77 15.65 14.86
C ARG A 176 11.78 14.54 15.15
N LEU A 177 11.32 13.35 15.52
CA LEU A 177 12.18 12.19 15.73
C LEU A 177 13.00 11.88 14.46
N ASN A 178 12.38 11.89 13.29
CA ASN A 178 13.09 11.70 12.03
C ASN A 178 14.09 12.83 11.74
N MET A 179 13.77 14.08 12.08
CA MET A 179 14.71 15.20 11.93
C MET A 179 15.92 15.08 12.85
N ASP A 180 15.72 14.62 14.09
CA ASP A 180 16.80 14.37 15.05
C ASP A 180 17.74 13.27 14.52
N PHE A 181 17.16 12.22 13.92
CA PHE A 181 17.94 11.19 13.21
C PHE A 181 18.79 11.80 12.09
N ALA A 182 18.21 12.65 11.26
CA ALA A 182 18.94 13.35 10.19
C ALA A 182 20.07 14.21 10.74
N ALA A 183 19.82 14.96 11.83
CA ALA A 183 20.78 15.85 12.48
C ALA A 183 22.03 15.14 13.04
N GLY A 184 22.03 13.80 13.09
CA GLY A 184 23.22 13.01 13.39
C GLY A 184 22.97 11.89 14.38
N GLU A 185 21.77 11.77 14.96
CA GLU A 185 21.45 10.69 15.89
C GLU A 185 21.45 9.33 15.21
N ALA A 186 21.18 9.26 13.90
CA ALA A 186 21.20 8.02 13.15
C ALA A 186 22.48 7.21 13.39
N LYS A 187 23.64 7.87 13.58
CA LYS A 187 24.95 7.23 13.84
C LYS A 187 24.97 6.32 15.06
N ARG A 188 24.10 6.56 16.05
CA ARG A 188 23.97 5.75 17.28
C ARG A 188 23.25 4.42 17.06
N TYR A 189 22.73 4.22 15.84
CA TYR A 189 21.91 3.07 15.50
C TYR A 189 22.48 2.28 14.31
N VAL A 190 23.58 2.71 13.68
CA VAL A 190 23.98 2.21 12.35
C VAL A 190 24.99 1.08 12.44
N ARG A 191 24.56 -0.11 11.99
CA ARG A 191 25.46 -1.22 11.65
C ARG A 191 26.08 -1.03 10.25
N PRO A 192 27.31 -1.51 9.99
CA PRO A 192 28.12 -1.13 8.82
C PRO A 192 27.44 -1.44 7.48
N GLY A 193 27.38 -0.44 6.58
CA GLY A 193 26.80 -0.59 5.24
C GLY A 193 26.40 0.73 4.55
N TYR A 194 26.23 1.81 5.30
CA TYR A 194 25.89 3.13 4.77
C TYR A 194 27.12 4.04 4.66
N ALA A 195 27.22 4.77 3.54
CA ALA A 195 28.28 5.74 3.34
C ALA A 195 27.97 7.04 4.09
N PHE A 196 28.70 7.31 5.17
CA PHE A 196 28.65 8.60 5.84
C PHE A 196 29.63 9.57 5.16
N GLN A 197 29.10 10.56 4.45
CA GLN A 197 29.91 11.71 4.01
C GLN A 197 29.28 13.00 4.54
N LYS A 198 30.03 13.73 5.40
CA LYS A 198 29.75 15.12 5.81
C LYS A 198 28.28 15.41 6.21
N GLY A 199 27.65 14.51 6.98
CA GLY A 199 26.27 14.71 7.46
C GLY A 199 25.17 14.20 6.53
N ASN A 200 25.53 13.56 5.42
CA ASN A 200 24.59 12.84 4.56
C ASN A 200 24.65 11.34 4.86
N HIS A 201 23.48 10.74 4.99
CA HIS A 201 23.28 9.30 5.01
C HIS A 201 22.59 8.89 3.71
N ILE A 202 23.29 8.14 2.86
CA ILE A 202 22.78 7.73 1.56
C ILE A 202 22.76 6.20 1.52
N GLY A 203 21.59 5.65 1.23
CA GLY A 203 21.37 4.22 1.04
C GLY A 203 21.99 3.68 -0.25
N LEU A 204 21.66 2.43 -0.54
CA LEU A 204 22.14 1.70 -1.71
C LEU A 204 21.29 1.99 -2.95
N ASN A 205 21.90 1.89 -4.12
CA ASN A 205 21.23 2.04 -5.42
C ASN A 205 20.46 3.37 -5.59
N VAL A 206 21.07 4.46 -5.12
CA VAL A 206 20.52 5.81 -5.27
C VAL A 206 21.08 6.46 -6.55
N ILE A 207 20.18 6.89 -7.44
CA ILE A 207 20.56 7.59 -8.69
C ILE A 207 20.46 9.10 -8.47
N ILE A 208 21.62 9.77 -8.53
CA ILE A 208 21.76 11.20 -8.29
C ILE A 208 22.38 11.87 -9.52
N PRO A 209 21.66 12.76 -10.21
CA PRO A 209 22.23 13.61 -11.26
C PRO A 209 23.24 14.62 -10.69
N SER A 210 24.25 14.99 -11.48
CA SER A 210 25.30 15.95 -11.07
C SER A 210 24.77 17.37 -10.77
N SER A 211 23.57 17.69 -11.24
CA SER A 211 22.90 18.97 -11.03
C SER A 211 22.09 19.06 -9.72
N THR A 212 22.01 17.97 -8.97
CA THR A 212 21.20 17.89 -7.74
C THR A 212 22.04 18.30 -6.54
N GLU A 213 21.55 19.24 -5.74
CA GLU A 213 22.23 19.77 -4.57
C GLU A 213 21.66 19.13 -3.30
N PHE A 214 22.54 18.55 -2.48
CA PHE A 214 22.19 18.10 -1.12
C PHE A 214 22.71 19.10 -0.11
N ARG A 215 21.81 19.54 0.78
CA ARG A 215 22.11 20.41 1.91
C ARG A 215 22.03 19.58 3.20
N PRO A 216 23.15 19.08 3.74
CA PRO A 216 23.15 18.31 4.97
C PRO A 216 22.52 19.11 6.12
N PRO A 217 21.88 18.45 7.10
CA PRO A 217 21.74 16.99 7.22
C PRO A 217 20.63 16.41 6.30
N VAL A 218 20.91 15.26 5.68
CA VAL A 218 19.94 14.52 4.85
C VAL A 218 20.06 13.02 5.08
N ILE A 219 18.93 12.33 5.19
CA ILE A 219 18.85 10.87 5.14
C ILE A 219 18.14 10.47 3.85
N ILE A 220 18.72 9.55 3.10
CA ILE A 220 18.17 8.97 1.89
C ILE A 220 18.21 7.45 2.01
N GLY A 221 17.06 6.83 1.83
CA GLY A 221 16.89 5.38 1.79
C GLY A 221 17.45 4.73 0.52
N ASN A 222 17.17 3.46 0.38
CA ASN A 222 17.61 2.63 -0.74
C ASN A 222 16.73 2.85 -1.99
N ASP A 223 17.25 2.49 -3.16
CA ASP A 223 16.52 2.45 -4.44
C ASP A 223 15.85 3.78 -4.84
N CYS A 224 16.40 4.91 -4.37
CA CYS A 224 15.86 6.23 -4.66
C CYS A 224 16.36 6.78 -5.99
N ARG A 225 15.53 7.58 -6.66
CA ARG A 225 15.90 8.25 -7.92
C ARG A 225 15.55 9.73 -7.86
N PHE A 226 16.53 10.58 -8.13
CA PHE A 226 16.34 12.03 -8.15
C PHE A 226 16.44 12.59 -9.57
N GLY A 227 15.59 13.55 -9.88
CA GLY A 227 15.62 14.33 -11.10
C GLY A 227 16.71 15.41 -11.05
N PRO A 228 17.08 15.98 -12.21
CA PRO A 228 18.04 17.07 -12.27
C PRO A 228 17.50 18.36 -11.63
N LEU A 229 18.41 19.21 -11.15
CA LEU A 229 18.12 20.53 -10.60
C LEU A 229 17.21 20.51 -9.36
N CYS A 230 17.33 19.47 -8.53
CA CYS A 230 16.62 19.41 -7.25
C CYS A 230 17.52 19.86 -6.10
N THR A 231 16.90 20.45 -5.08
CA THR A 231 17.56 20.82 -3.82
C THR A 231 16.93 20.00 -2.69
N ILE A 232 17.73 19.21 -2.00
CA ILE A 232 17.25 18.31 -0.95
C ILE A 232 17.98 18.61 0.36
N GLY A 233 17.20 18.90 1.40
CA GLY A 233 17.65 19.34 2.71
C GLY A 233 17.60 20.87 2.90
N PRO A 234 17.87 21.36 4.11
CA PRO A 234 18.29 20.61 5.30
C PRO A 234 17.15 19.80 5.93
N HIS A 235 17.50 18.84 6.80
CA HIS A 235 16.58 17.98 7.55
C HIS A 235 15.56 17.25 6.65
N ALA A 236 15.99 16.79 5.48
CA ALA A 236 15.15 15.94 4.63
C ALA A 236 15.42 14.46 4.97
N VAL A 237 14.35 13.72 5.28
CA VAL A 237 14.41 12.26 5.45
C VAL A 237 13.59 11.62 4.34
N ILE A 238 14.28 10.96 3.42
CA ILE A 238 13.70 10.28 2.27
C ILE A 238 13.77 8.77 2.52
N GLY A 239 12.62 8.11 2.54
CA GLY A 239 12.51 6.65 2.69
C GLY A 239 12.90 5.89 1.42
N ASP A 240 12.71 4.57 1.45
CA ASP A 240 13.11 3.70 0.35
C ASP A 240 12.22 3.82 -0.90
N ARG A 241 12.80 3.59 -2.09
CA ARG A 241 12.07 3.54 -3.37
C ARG A 241 11.28 4.81 -3.69
N VAL A 242 11.83 5.95 -3.29
CA VAL A 242 11.26 7.27 -3.61
C VAL A 242 11.77 7.74 -4.97
N ILE A 243 10.86 8.33 -5.76
CA ILE A 243 11.21 9.00 -7.02
C ILE A 243 10.88 10.47 -6.86
N VAL A 244 11.87 11.34 -7.07
CA VAL A 244 11.69 12.79 -7.09
C VAL A 244 12.00 13.28 -8.49
N GLU A 245 11.06 13.94 -9.14
CA GLU A 245 11.26 14.55 -10.45
C GLU A 245 12.08 15.84 -10.39
N ARG A 246 12.35 16.43 -11.56
CA ARG A 246 13.17 17.65 -11.72
C ARG A 246 12.58 18.90 -11.05
N HIS A 247 13.46 19.82 -10.67
CA HIS A 247 13.13 21.14 -10.10
C HIS A 247 12.37 21.10 -8.77
N CYS A 248 12.64 20.11 -7.92
CA CYS A 248 11.98 20.01 -6.62
C CYS A 248 12.86 20.52 -5.50
N GLU A 249 12.24 21.17 -4.52
CA GLU A 249 12.86 21.65 -3.29
C GLU A 249 12.22 20.95 -2.10
N LEU A 250 12.99 20.11 -1.41
CA LEU A 250 12.53 19.33 -0.26
C LEU A 250 13.36 19.75 0.96
N SER A 251 12.73 20.33 1.97
CA SER A 251 13.42 20.75 3.21
C SER A 251 12.54 20.55 4.43
N ASP A 252 13.13 20.19 5.56
CA ASP A 252 12.43 19.94 6.82
C ASP A 252 11.23 18.99 6.61
N CYS A 253 11.40 17.93 5.83
CA CYS A 253 10.30 17.04 5.44
C CYS A 253 10.67 15.56 5.59
N VAL A 254 9.66 14.73 5.84
CA VAL A 254 9.78 13.28 5.85
C VAL A 254 9.00 12.71 4.67
N VAL A 255 9.66 12.04 3.76
CA VAL A 255 9.04 11.35 2.62
C VAL A 255 9.08 9.86 2.90
N LEU A 256 7.92 9.24 3.13
CA LEU A 256 7.83 7.81 3.37
C LEU A 256 8.13 7.03 2.09
N GLY A 257 8.53 5.78 2.27
CA GLY A 257 8.91 4.90 1.19
C GLY A 257 7.79 4.71 0.16
N HIS A 258 8.17 4.32 -1.05
CA HIS A 258 7.25 4.17 -2.17
C HIS A 258 6.48 5.44 -2.55
N SER A 259 7.05 6.62 -2.37
CA SER A 259 6.43 7.89 -2.78
C SER A 259 7.04 8.41 -4.08
N TYR A 260 6.20 8.92 -4.97
CA TYR A 260 6.57 9.67 -6.17
C TYR A 260 6.27 11.14 -5.96
N ILE A 261 7.24 12.01 -6.22
CA ILE A 261 7.14 13.47 -6.14
C ILE A 261 7.29 14.03 -7.55
N GLY A 262 6.25 14.73 -8.02
CA GLY A 262 6.18 15.39 -9.32
C GLY A 262 7.17 16.53 -9.52
N THR A 263 7.16 17.12 -10.72
CA THR A 263 8.07 18.22 -11.10
C THR A 263 7.69 19.55 -10.45
N ASN A 264 8.68 20.40 -10.16
CA ASN A 264 8.46 21.79 -9.73
C ASN A 264 7.64 21.92 -8.42
N LEU A 265 7.96 21.07 -7.44
CA LEU A 265 7.32 21.06 -6.13
C LEU A 265 8.26 21.60 -5.06
N GLU A 266 7.74 22.47 -4.21
CA GLU A 266 8.39 22.90 -2.97
C GLU A 266 7.64 22.30 -1.78
N VAL A 267 8.36 21.52 -0.97
CA VAL A 267 7.82 20.85 0.21
C VAL A 267 8.65 21.27 1.42
N ARG A 268 7.98 21.93 2.38
CA ARG A 268 8.57 22.41 3.65
C ARG A 268 7.72 22.01 4.84
N ASN A 269 8.33 21.44 5.88
CA ASN A 269 7.66 21.08 7.13
C ASN A 269 6.39 20.23 6.89
N LYS A 270 6.53 19.17 6.10
CA LYS A 270 5.44 18.25 5.73
C LYS A 270 5.91 16.80 5.73
N ILE A 271 4.97 15.89 5.92
CA ILE A 271 5.19 14.46 5.71
C ILE A 271 4.48 14.04 4.41
N ILE A 272 5.18 13.31 3.55
CA ILE A 272 4.63 12.75 2.31
C ILE A 272 4.52 11.24 2.49
N ALA A 273 3.32 10.69 2.29
CA ALA A 273 3.06 9.27 2.35
C ALA A 273 2.31 8.81 1.10
N GLY A 274 3.06 8.44 0.06
CA GLY A 274 2.50 8.07 -1.24
C GLY A 274 1.74 9.24 -1.86
N ARG A 275 0.41 9.14 -1.89
CA ARG A 275 -0.49 10.20 -2.39
C ARG A 275 -0.89 11.24 -1.34
N ARG A 276 -0.58 11.02 -0.06
CA ARG A 276 -0.97 11.92 1.03
C ARG A 276 0.12 12.94 1.35
N LEU A 277 -0.30 14.20 1.50
CA LEU A 277 0.51 15.27 2.07
C LEU A 277 -0.06 15.62 3.45
N ILE A 278 0.76 15.51 4.49
CA ILE A 278 0.34 15.56 5.88
C ILE A 278 1.02 16.75 6.56
N ASP A 279 0.25 17.51 7.34
CA ASP A 279 0.76 18.57 8.18
C ASP A 279 1.16 18.01 9.56
N PRO A 280 2.46 18.06 9.94
CA PRO A 280 2.89 17.51 11.23
C PRO A 280 2.24 18.23 12.42
N GLU A 281 1.98 19.54 12.32
CA GLU A 281 1.48 20.34 13.43
C GLU A 281 0.01 20.09 13.74
N SER A 282 -0.84 20.00 12.72
CA SER A 282 -2.28 19.74 12.91
C SER A 282 -2.63 18.25 12.87
N GLY A 283 -1.80 17.42 12.22
CA GLY A 283 -2.12 16.02 11.93
C GLY A 283 -3.09 15.82 10.77
N ASP A 284 -3.53 16.91 10.12
CA ASP A 284 -4.41 16.85 8.96
C ASP A 284 -3.64 16.36 7.72
N PHE A 285 -4.37 15.73 6.81
CA PHE A 285 -3.81 15.26 5.55
C PHE A 285 -4.69 15.59 4.36
N ILE A 286 -4.04 15.82 3.22
CA ILE A 286 -4.66 16.03 1.93
C ILE A 286 -4.26 14.85 1.04
N ASP A 287 -5.25 14.15 0.51
CA ASP A 287 -5.04 13.09 -0.49
C ASP A 287 -5.00 13.72 -1.90
N LEU A 288 -3.82 13.76 -2.51
CA LEU A 288 -3.63 14.29 -3.84
C LEU A 288 -4.06 13.25 -4.87
N THR A 289 -5.13 13.59 -5.61
CA THR A 289 -5.66 12.72 -6.66
C THR A 289 -4.88 12.80 -7.98
N ASP A 290 -4.04 13.82 -8.16
CA ASP A 290 -3.22 14.00 -9.35
C ASP A 290 -1.94 13.15 -9.26
N PRO A 291 -1.82 12.06 -10.05
CA PRO A 291 -0.65 11.20 -10.02
C PRO A 291 0.63 11.91 -10.48
N TRP A 292 0.51 13.05 -11.17
CA TRP A 292 1.65 13.85 -11.60
C TRP A 292 2.24 14.70 -10.49
N LEU A 293 1.51 14.91 -9.38
CA LEU A 293 1.98 15.66 -8.21
C LEU A 293 2.52 14.73 -7.13
N LEU A 294 1.71 13.77 -6.65
CA LEU A 294 2.12 12.75 -5.68
C LEU A 294 1.48 11.39 -6.01
N ALA A 295 2.24 10.31 -5.92
CA ALA A 295 1.73 8.94 -6.17
C ALA A 295 2.51 7.88 -5.38
N GLU A 296 2.02 6.63 -5.40
CA GLU A 296 2.74 5.48 -4.84
C GLU A 296 3.62 4.80 -5.90
N THR A 297 4.94 4.76 -5.69
CA THR A 297 5.94 4.13 -6.59
C THR A 297 5.76 2.60 -6.69
N GLY A 298 5.09 1.99 -5.71
CA GLY A 298 4.83 0.54 -5.61
C GLY A 298 3.49 0.07 -6.20
N GLY A 299 2.64 0.99 -6.66
CA GLY A 299 1.38 0.67 -7.31
C GLY A 299 1.62 0.03 -8.68
N SER A 300 1.90 -1.28 -8.71
CA SER A 300 2.04 -2.09 -9.93
C SER A 300 0.80 -2.01 -10.85
N GLY A 301 -0.31 -1.44 -10.37
CA GLY A 301 -1.47 -1.06 -11.16
C GLY A 301 -1.27 0.16 -12.06
N ALA A 302 -0.67 1.28 -11.63
CA ALA A 302 -0.75 2.55 -12.39
C ALA A 302 0.09 2.54 -13.68
N ALA A 303 1.33 2.03 -13.62
CA ALA A 303 2.20 1.92 -14.79
C ALA A 303 1.69 0.83 -15.77
N ARG A 304 1.25 -0.32 -15.25
CA ARG A 304 0.62 -1.38 -16.07
C ARG A 304 -0.67 -0.88 -16.71
N ASP A 305 -1.49 -0.11 -16.00
CA ASP A 305 -2.78 0.40 -16.48
C ASP A 305 -2.62 1.47 -17.55
N SER A 306 -1.54 2.26 -17.46
CA SER A 306 -1.15 3.25 -18.47
C SER A 306 -0.62 2.59 -19.74
N VAL A 307 0.28 1.61 -19.62
CA VAL A 307 0.75 0.80 -20.75
C VAL A 307 -0.42 0.06 -21.40
N ARG A 308 -1.35 -0.45 -20.59
CA ARG A 308 -2.55 -1.14 -21.09
C ARG A 308 -3.49 -0.18 -21.81
N PHE A 309 -3.68 1.04 -21.31
CA PHE A 309 -4.46 2.06 -22.01
C PHE A 309 -3.85 2.39 -23.39
N VAL A 310 -2.52 2.51 -23.47
CA VAL A 310 -1.80 2.75 -24.74
C VAL A 310 -1.97 1.58 -25.74
N LEU A 311 -2.09 0.34 -25.26
CA LEU A 311 -2.31 -0.84 -26.10
C LEU A 311 -3.78 -1.06 -26.47
N GLU A 312 -4.71 -0.79 -25.55
CA GLU A 312 -6.16 -0.95 -25.75
C GLU A 312 -6.72 0.12 -26.69
N TYR A 313 -6.23 1.36 -26.58
CA TYR A 313 -6.69 2.51 -27.35
C TYR A 313 -6.64 2.31 -28.88
N PRO A 314 -5.52 1.92 -29.51
CA PRO A 314 -5.46 1.74 -30.96
C PRO A 314 -6.39 0.62 -31.44
N VAL A 315 -6.53 -0.46 -30.67
CA VAL A 315 -7.45 -1.56 -31.02
C VAL A 315 -8.90 -1.09 -30.94
N ALA A 316 -9.27 -0.37 -29.87
CA ALA A 316 -10.61 0.21 -29.74
C ALA A 316 -10.90 1.23 -30.85
N LEU A 317 -9.93 2.04 -31.23
CA LEU A 317 -10.05 3.04 -32.30
C LEU A 317 -10.29 2.38 -33.66
N VAL A 318 -9.51 1.35 -34.01
CA VAL A 318 -9.68 0.59 -35.25
C VAL A 318 -11.06 -0.06 -35.29
N LEU A 319 -11.47 -0.73 -34.21
CA LEU A 319 -12.80 -1.34 -34.12
C LEU A 319 -13.91 -0.30 -34.26
N TRP A 320 -13.76 0.86 -33.61
CA TRP A 320 -14.74 1.95 -33.66
C TRP A 320 -14.90 2.53 -35.07
N ILE A 321 -13.79 2.73 -35.80
CA ILE A 321 -13.79 3.22 -37.19
C ILE A 321 -14.39 2.17 -38.14
N VAL A 322 -13.91 0.93 -38.09
CA VAL A 322 -14.34 -0.15 -38.99
C VAL A 322 -15.83 -0.46 -38.83
N GLN A 323 -16.34 -0.42 -37.59
CA GLN A 323 -17.73 -0.74 -37.29
C GLN A 323 -18.70 0.45 -37.45
N LEU A 324 -18.21 1.68 -37.71
CA LEU A 324 -19.06 2.86 -37.85
C LEU A 324 -20.09 2.71 -38.98
N ILE A 325 -19.63 2.32 -40.18
CA ILE A 325 -20.51 2.19 -41.35
C ILE A 325 -21.52 1.04 -41.15
N PRO A 326 -21.11 -0.18 -40.75
CA PRO A 326 -22.05 -1.25 -40.39
C PRO A 326 -23.04 -0.87 -39.28
N PHE A 327 -22.60 -0.12 -38.28
CA PHE A 327 -23.46 0.33 -37.18
C PHE A 327 -24.54 1.29 -37.67
N LEU A 328 -24.20 2.30 -38.47
CA LEU A 328 -25.18 3.24 -39.04
C LEU A 328 -26.20 2.53 -39.93
N ALA A 329 -25.75 1.63 -40.80
CA ALA A 329 -26.63 0.83 -41.65
C ALA A 329 -27.54 -0.10 -40.82
N GLY A 330 -26.97 -0.80 -39.83
CA GLY A 330 -27.68 -1.73 -38.97
C GLY A 330 -28.72 -1.03 -38.07
N THR A 331 -28.37 0.11 -37.47
CA THR A 331 -29.29 0.89 -36.64
C THR A 331 -30.44 1.49 -37.43
N LEU A 332 -30.19 1.94 -38.67
CA LEU A 332 -31.25 2.37 -39.59
C LEU A 332 -32.21 1.21 -39.91
N ALA A 333 -31.67 0.03 -40.25
CA ALA A 333 -32.47 -1.16 -40.53
C ALA A 333 -33.30 -1.61 -39.32
N LEU A 334 -32.71 -1.59 -38.11
CA LEU A 334 -33.40 -1.94 -36.86
C LEU A 334 -34.51 -0.94 -36.50
N ARG A 335 -34.31 0.35 -36.80
CA ARG A 335 -35.31 1.40 -36.58
C ARG A 335 -36.49 1.27 -37.54
N ILE A 336 -36.24 0.93 -38.80
CA ILE A 336 -37.28 0.65 -39.80
C ILE A 336 -38.08 -0.61 -39.42
N SER A 337 -37.39 -1.65 -38.94
CA SER A 337 -38.04 -2.92 -38.58
C SER A 337 -38.70 -2.92 -37.19
N GLY A 338 -38.47 -1.90 -36.37
CA GLY A 338 -38.97 -1.80 -34.99
C GLY A 338 -38.48 -2.94 -34.06
N ALA A 339 -37.39 -3.62 -34.40
CA ALA A 339 -37.01 -4.89 -33.76
C ALA A 339 -36.19 -4.71 -32.46
N ALA A 340 -35.45 -3.60 -32.34
CA ALA A 340 -34.63 -3.28 -31.17
C ALA A 340 -34.49 -1.76 -31.02
N ARG A 341 -34.27 -1.30 -29.79
CA ARG A 341 -34.04 0.12 -29.46
C ARG A 341 -32.89 0.25 -28.46
N PHE A 342 -32.13 1.32 -28.56
CA PHE A 342 -31.14 1.64 -27.54
C PHE A 342 -31.82 2.35 -26.37
N GLU A 343 -31.64 1.78 -25.18
CA GLU A 343 -32.14 2.31 -23.92
C GLU A 343 -30.95 2.78 -23.09
N LYS A 344 -31.09 3.93 -22.42
CA LYS A 344 -30.02 4.47 -21.57
C LYS A 344 -30.12 3.79 -20.20
N ARG A 345 -29.09 3.05 -19.80
CA ARG A 345 -28.96 2.48 -18.45
C ARG A 345 -27.81 3.10 -17.70
N GLU A 346 -27.93 3.13 -16.37
CA GLU A 346 -26.87 3.59 -15.48
C GLU A 346 -25.99 2.42 -15.05
N VAL A 347 -24.72 2.49 -15.43
CA VAL A 347 -23.72 1.45 -15.18
C VAL A 347 -22.56 2.05 -14.39
N TYR A 348 -21.97 1.29 -13.49
CA TYR A 348 -20.80 1.75 -12.74
C TYR A 348 -19.57 1.95 -13.63
N GLY A 349 -18.84 3.02 -13.35
CA GLY A 349 -17.52 3.33 -13.91
C GLY A 349 -16.40 2.65 -13.12
N ILE A 350 -15.17 2.91 -13.55
CA ILE A 350 -13.96 2.35 -12.94
C ILE A 350 -13.93 2.63 -11.42
N HIS A 351 -13.58 1.62 -10.62
CA HIS A 351 -13.55 1.63 -9.15
C HIS A 351 -14.89 1.97 -8.47
N LEU A 352 -16.04 1.73 -9.13
CA LEU A 352 -17.38 1.99 -8.57
C LEU A 352 -17.61 3.47 -8.15
N ARG A 353 -16.74 4.40 -8.56
CA ARG A 353 -16.74 5.80 -8.05
C ARG A 353 -17.82 6.68 -8.67
N ARG A 354 -18.26 6.39 -9.90
CA ARG A 354 -19.24 7.19 -10.65
C ARG A 354 -20.10 6.28 -11.51
N THR A 355 -21.38 6.58 -11.64
CA THR A 355 -22.26 5.93 -12.62
C THR A 355 -22.22 6.68 -13.94
N HIS A 356 -22.35 5.94 -15.04
CA HIS A 356 -22.36 6.45 -16.39
C HIS A 356 -23.61 5.99 -17.11
N ARG A 357 -24.31 6.94 -17.75
CA ARG A 357 -25.42 6.65 -18.65
C ARG A 357 -24.88 6.14 -19.99
N VAL A 358 -25.12 4.86 -20.25
CA VAL A 358 -24.70 4.17 -21.47
C VAL A 358 -25.90 3.66 -22.26
N PRO A 359 -25.89 3.78 -23.61
CA PRO A 359 -26.90 3.18 -24.44
C PRO A 359 -26.63 1.67 -24.58
N LEU A 360 -27.54 0.86 -24.08
CA LEU A 360 -27.54 -0.60 -24.23
C LEU A 360 -28.70 -1.02 -25.15
N LEU A 361 -28.46 -2.04 -25.97
CA LEU A 361 -29.46 -2.52 -26.93
C LEU A 361 -30.53 -3.33 -26.20
N ASN A 362 -31.78 -2.85 -26.24
CA ASN A 362 -32.96 -3.57 -25.78
C ASN A 362 -33.66 -4.23 -26.99
N VAL A 363 -33.76 -5.56 -26.99
CA VAL A 363 -34.28 -6.36 -28.09
C VAL A 363 -35.77 -6.67 -27.85
N ALA A 364 -36.64 -6.12 -28.68
CA ALA A 364 -38.09 -6.37 -28.61
C ALA A 364 -38.51 -7.60 -29.43
N ARG A 365 -37.85 -7.86 -30.57
CA ARG A 365 -38.11 -9.02 -31.44
C ARG A 365 -36.82 -9.63 -31.98
N ARG A 366 -36.56 -10.92 -31.73
CA ARG A 366 -35.37 -11.64 -32.20
C ARG A 366 -35.51 -12.11 -33.65
N ASN A 367 -35.09 -11.26 -34.58
CA ASN A 367 -35.08 -11.57 -36.03
C ASN A 367 -33.65 -11.82 -36.55
N ARG A 368 -33.51 -12.31 -37.79
CA ARG A 368 -32.20 -12.52 -38.44
C ARG A 368 -31.33 -11.25 -38.46
N LEU A 369 -31.96 -10.07 -38.61
CA LEU A 369 -31.28 -8.77 -38.55
C LEU A 369 -30.67 -8.49 -37.17
N VAL A 370 -31.40 -8.79 -36.08
CA VAL A 370 -30.89 -8.60 -34.71
C VAL A 370 -29.72 -9.56 -34.45
N ARG A 371 -29.83 -10.81 -34.89
CA ARG A 371 -28.74 -11.79 -34.78
C ARG A 371 -27.49 -11.36 -35.53
N LEU A 372 -27.64 -10.83 -36.74
CA LEU A 372 -26.53 -10.29 -37.53
C LEU A 372 -25.88 -9.09 -36.83
N PHE A 373 -26.71 -8.20 -36.25
CA PHE A 373 -26.25 -7.03 -35.52
C PHE A 373 -25.44 -7.39 -34.26
N GLU A 374 -25.95 -8.32 -33.44
CA GLU A 374 -25.27 -8.81 -32.23
C GLU A 374 -24.04 -9.69 -32.56
N GLY A 375 -24.08 -10.43 -33.66
CA GLY A 375 -23.00 -11.31 -34.09
C GLY A 375 -21.80 -10.55 -34.66
N LEU A 376 -22.04 -9.39 -35.26
CA LEU A 376 -21.00 -8.42 -35.64
C LEU A 376 -20.56 -7.51 -34.48
N ASN A 377 -21.08 -7.72 -33.26
CA ASN A 377 -20.82 -6.92 -32.06
C ASN A 377 -21.17 -5.42 -32.20
N LEU A 378 -22.11 -5.07 -33.09
CA LEU A 378 -22.52 -3.68 -33.34
C LEU A 378 -23.30 -3.08 -32.17
N ASP A 379 -23.88 -3.91 -31.30
CA ASP A 379 -24.49 -3.52 -30.03
C ASP A 379 -23.53 -2.79 -29.09
N ARG A 380 -22.23 -3.09 -29.21
CA ARG A 380 -21.17 -2.57 -28.33
C ARG A 380 -20.45 -1.36 -28.88
N TRP A 381 -20.73 -0.97 -30.12
CA TRP A 381 -20.10 0.18 -30.75
C TRP A 381 -20.17 1.49 -29.92
N PRO A 382 -21.31 1.83 -29.27
CA PRO A 382 -21.37 3.00 -28.40
C PRO A 382 -20.45 2.91 -27.16
N LEU A 383 -20.19 1.70 -26.67
CA LEU A 383 -19.32 1.45 -25.53
C LEU A 383 -17.83 1.59 -25.90
N LEU A 384 -17.46 1.23 -27.14
CA LEU A 384 -16.10 1.48 -27.66
C LEU A 384 -15.75 2.97 -27.65
N GLY A 385 -16.70 3.84 -27.98
CA GLY A 385 -16.51 5.29 -27.85
C GLY A 385 -16.21 5.76 -26.42
N ARG A 386 -16.70 5.04 -25.40
CA ARG A 386 -16.40 5.33 -24.00
C ARG A 386 -15.01 4.86 -23.58
N VAL A 387 -14.49 3.79 -24.19
CA VAL A 387 -13.09 3.35 -24.05
C VAL A 387 -12.14 4.44 -24.56
N LEU A 388 -12.44 5.03 -25.73
CA LEU A 388 -11.65 6.12 -26.29
C LEU A 388 -11.61 7.38 -25.40
N THR A 389 -12.64 7.56 -24.56
CA THR A 389 -12.68 8.65 -23.56
C THR A 389 -12.08 8.27 -22.20
N GLY A 390 -11.49 7.08 -22.07
CA GLY A 390 -10.87 6.59 -20.83
C GLY A 390 -11.87 6.18 -19.73
N ARG A 391 -13.16 6.04 -20.06
CA ARG A 391 -14.21 5.75 -19.06
C ARG A 391 -14.48 4.27 -18.84
N PHE A 392 -14.14 3.43 -19.82
CA PHE A 392 -14.23 1.96 -19.74
C PHE A 392 -12.96 1.33 -20.31
N ARG A 393 -12.78 0.03 -20.05
CA ARG A 393 -11.73 -0.80 -20.64
C ARG A 393 -12.24 -1.54 -21.86
N LEU A 394 -11.36 -1.89 -22.79
CA LEU A 394 -11.71 -2.72 -23.93
C LEU A 394 -12.11 -4.13 -23.48
N CYS A 395 -11.30 -4.74 -22.61
CA CYS A 395 -11.56 -6.03 -21.97
C CYS A 395 -11.58 -5.84 -20.45
N GLY A 396 -12.51 -6.50 -19.77
CA GLY A 396 -12.74 -6.25 -18.35
C GLY A 396 -13.87 -7.07 -17.74
N GLN A 397 -14.29 -6.64 -16.57
CA GLN A 397 -15.42 -7.21 -15.84
C GLN A 397 -16.75 -6.86 -16.54
N PRO A 398 -17.79 -7.70 -16.37
CA PRO A 398 -19.12 -7.40 -16.90
C PRO A 398 -19.66 -6.07 -16.37
N LEU A 399 -20.48 -5.41 -17.19
CA LEU A 399 -21.14 -4.16 -16.82
C LEU A 399 -22.16 -4.43 -15.71
N LEU A 400 -22.02 -3.73 -14.59
CA LEU A 400 -22.94 -3.82 -13.46
C LEU A 400 -23.95 -2.68 -13.54
N ASP A 401 -25.23 -3.03 -13.70
CA ASP A 401 -26.35 -2.09 -13.62
C ASP A 401 -26.48 -1.57 -12.18
N ALA A 402 -26.75 -0.27 -12.03
CA ALA A 402 -26.85 0.38 -10.72
C ALA A 402 -27.91 -0.25 -9.79
N ASP A 403 -28.96 -0.83 -10.37
CA ASP A 403 -30.05 -1.48 -9.64
C ASP A 403 -29.71 -2.89 -9.15
N THR A 404 -28.81 -3.61 -9.83
CA THR A 404 -28.46 -5.01 -9.55
C THR A 404 -27.26 -5.14 -8.61
N ALA A 405 -26.43 -4.11 -8.49
CA ALA A 405 -25.20 -4.13 -7.71
C ALA A 405 -25.38 -4.07 -6.17
N LYS A 406 -26.60 -3.89 -5.65
CA LYS A 406 -26.88 -3.77 -4.21
C LYS A 406 -26.64 -5.06 -3.41
N SER A 407 -26.40 -6.19 -4.06
CA SER A 407 -26.12 -7.46 -3.38
C SER A 407 -24.64 -7.86 -3.57
N GLY A 408 -23.80 -7.60 -2.56
CA GLY A 408 -22.50 -8.27 -2.37
C GLY A 408 -21.29 -7.77 -3.17
N LEU A 409 -21.40 -6.67 -3.93
CA LEU A 409 -20.30 -6.10 -4.73
C LEU A 409 -19.68 -4.82 -4.11
N GLU A 410 -20.22 -4.33 -2.99
CA GLU A 410 -19.73 -3.13 -2.27
C GLU A 410 -18.33 -3.35 -1.66
N ASP A 411 -17.95 -4.60 -1.39
CA ASP A 411 -16.64 -4.97 -0.84
C ASP A 411 -15.52 -5.03 -1.90
N LEU A 412 -15.86 -4.94 -3.19
CA LEU A 412 -14.86 -4.95 -4.26
C LEU A 412 -14.29 -3.55 -4.49
N ASN A 413 -13.17 -3.27 -3.82
CA ASN A 413 -12.41 -2.02 -4.00
C ASN A 413 -11.78 -1.87 -5.41
N ILE A 414 -11.95 -2.87 -6.28
CA ILE A 414 -11.29 -3.01 -7.58
C ILE A 414 -12.32 -3.44 -8.65
N TYR A 415 -12.86 -2.45 -9.38
CA TYR A 415 -13.81 -2.68 -10.49
C TYR A 415 -13.34 -2.05 -11.81
N PHE A 416 -13.26 -2.83 -12.88
CA PHE A 416 -12.83 -2.43 -14.22
C PHE A 416 -13.88 -2.82 -15.27
N PRO A 417 -14.87 -1.97 -15.54
CA PRO A 417 -15.90 -2.24 -16.54
C PRO A 417 -15.29 -2.40 -17.93
N GLY A 418 -15.52 -3.55 -18.57
CA GLY A 418 -15.03 -3.90 -19.89
C GLY A 418 -16.12 -3.91 -20.96
N VAL A 419 -15.80 -3.49 -22.19
CA VAL A 419 -16.68 -3.69 -23.36
C VAL A 419 -16.82 -5.17 -23.69
N PHE A 420 -15.74 -5.95 -23.52
CA PHE A 420 -15.72 -7.41 -23.64
C PHE A 420 -15.37 -8.05 -22.29
N SER A 421 -16.13 -9.08 -21.91
CA SER A 421 -16.01 -9.80 -20.63
C SER A 421 -16.18 -11.31 -20.83
N TYR A 422 -15.85 -12.13 -19.82
CA TYR A 422 -16.06 -13.59 -19.86
C TYR A 422 -17.52 -13.98 -20.09
N ALA A 423 -18.46 -13.29 -19.44
CA ALA A 423 -19.90 -13.43 -19.64
C ALA A 423 -20.36 -13.18 -21.09
N THR A 424 -19.52 -12.54 -21.91
CA THR A 424 -19.81 -12.38 -23.35
C THR A 424 -19.74 -13.72 -24.11
N GLY A 425 -18.95 -14.67 -23.62
CA GLY A 425 -18.66 -15.94 -24.28
C GLY A 425 -19.43 -17.17 -23.73
N HIS A 426 -20.04 -17.06 -22.55
CA HIS A 426 -20.70 -18.16 -21.83
C HIS A 426 -22.10 -17.72 -21.37
N ALA A 427 -23.12 -18.55 -21.65
CA ALA A 427 -24.53 -18.20 -21.41
C ALA A 427 -25.00 -18.46 -19.96
N GLU A 428 -24.21 -19.20 -19.18
CA GLU A 428 -24.43 -19.51 -17.76
C GLU A 428 -23.14 -19.19 -17.00
N SER A 429 -22.93 -17.94 -16.61
CA SER A 429 -21.87 -17.59 -15.68
C SER A 429 -22.42 -16.75 -14.53
N ASP A 430 -21.92 -17.04 -13.33
CA ASP A 430 -22.18 -16.22 -12.16
C ASP A 430 -21.36 -14.92 -12.30
N THR A 431 -22.07 -13.81 -12.46
CA THR A 431 -21.49 -12.47 -12.68
C THR A 431 -20.47 -12.11 -11.61
N LEU A 432 -20.69 -12.57 -10.36
CA LEU A 432 -19.78 -12.34 -9.24
C LEU A 432 -18.48 -13.13 -9.40
N CYS A 433 -18.58 -14.40 -9.78
CA CYS A 433 -17.42 -15.27 -10.00
C CYS A 433 -16.55 -14.75 -11.15
N ASP A 434 -17.16 -14.30 -12.24
CA ASP A 434 -16.45 -13.70 -13.38
C ASP A 434 -15.75 -12.38 -12.98
N CYS A 435 -16.41 -11.56 -12.15
CA CYS A 435 -15.81 -10.33 -11.62
C CYS A 435 -14.57 -10.63 -10.77
N LEU A 436 -14.66 -11.57 -9.83
CA LEU A 436 -13.55 -11.98 -8.96
C LEU A 436 -12.41 -12.64 -9.74
N TYR A 437 -12.76 -13.54 -10.66
CA TYR A 437 -11.79 -14.24 -11.49
C TYR A 437 -10.96 -13.28 -12.35
N TYR A 438 -11.62 -12.33 -13.02
CA TYR A 438 -10.92 -11.32 -13.82
C TYR A 438 -10.09 -10.37 -12.95
N ALA A 439 -10.58 -9.99 -11.76
CA ALA A 439 -9.83 -9.14 -10.85
C ALA A 439 -8.50 -9.79 -10.42
N TYR A 440 -8.51 -11.10 -10.15
CA TYR A 440 -7.34 -11.87 -9.72
C TYR A 440 -6.38 -12.22 -10.87
N HIS A 441 -6.91 -12.64 -12.04
CA HIS A 441 -6.10 -13.10 -13.17
C HIS A 441 -5.80 -12.04 -14.23
N ARG A 442 -6.00 -10.77 -13.91
CA ARG A 442 -5.83 -9.62 -14.82
C ARG A 442 -4.45 -9.63 -15.50
N SER A 443 -4.41 -9.90 -16.80
CA SER A 443 -3.19 -9.87 -17.61
C SER A 443 -3.47 -9.57 -19.09
N ILE A 444 -2.47 -9.08 -19.82
CA ILE A 444 -2.58 -8.80 -21.27
C ILE A 444 -2.94 -10.07 -22.06
N ARG A 445 -2.39 -11.22 -21.66
CA ARG A 445 -2.70 -12.52 -22.28
C ARG A 445 -4.17 -12.86 -22.13
N GLU A 446 -4.73 -12.55 -20.97
CA GLU A 446 -6.13 -12.85 -20.67
C GLU A 446 -7.07 -11.90 -21.41
N ASP A 447 -6.73 -10.60 -21.50
CA ASP A 447 -7.47 -9.62 -22.31
C ASP A 447 -7.51 -10.04 -23.79
N LEU A 448 -6.37 -10.48 -24.36
CA LEU A 448 -6.30 -11.01 -25.72
C LEU A 448 -7.16 -12.27 -25.91
N ARG A 449 -7.19 -13.15 -24.90
CA ARG A 449 -8.01 -14.36 -24.93
C ARG A 449 -9.50 -14.01 -24.94
N ILE A 450 -9.94 -13.12 -24.05
CA ILE A 450 -11.34 -12.65 -23.98
C ILE A 450 -11.75 -11.99 -25.29
N LEU A 451 -10.92 -11.10 -25.84
CA LEU A 451 -11.19 -10.43 -27.10
C LEU A 451 -11.33 -11.43 -28.26
N ARG A 452 -10.40 -12.40 -28.35
CA ARG A 452 -10.45 -13.47 -29.35
C ARG A 452 -11.72 -14.30 -29.20
N GLU A 453 -12.03 -14.77 -28.00
CA GLU A 453 -13.21 -15.60 -27.74
C GLU A 453 -14.52 -14.85 -28.06
N ALA A 454 -14.61 -13.56 -27.71
CA ALA A 454 -15.78 -12.72 -27.98
C ALA A 454 -16.01 -12.45 -29.47
N ILE A 455 -14.94 -12.23 -30.25
CA ILE A 455 -15.03 -11.99 -31.69
C ILE A 455 -15.29 -13.30 -32.46
N PHE A 456 -14.53 -14.36 -32.18
CA PHE A 456 -14.61 -15.61 -32.95
C PHE A 456 -15.87 -16.44 -32.64
N ARG A 457 -16.29 -16.58 -31.37
CA ARG A 457 -17.46 -17.44 -31.04
C ARG A 457 -18.78 -16.88 -31.60
N LYS A 458 -18.98 -15.56 -31.54
CA LYS A 458 -20.19 -14.92 -32.07
C LYS A 458 -20.26 -15.00 -33.60
N PHE A 459 -19.12 -14.84 -34.27
CA PHE A 459 -19.02 -15.04 -35.72
C PHE A 459 -19.30 -16.49 -36.14
N LEU A 460 -18.78 -17.48 -35.39
CA LEU A 460 -19.08 -18.90 -35.65
C LEU A 460 -20.56 -19.24 -35.47
N ARG A 461 -21.24 -18.66 -34.47
CA ARG A 461 -22.70 -18.82 -34.29
C ARG A 461 -23.52 -18.24 -35.44
N LEU A 462 -23.03 -17.20 -36.13
CA LEU A 462 -23.66 -16.67 -37.35
C LEU A 462 -23.58 -17.65 -38.53
N ILE A 463 -22.48 -18.38 -38.66
CA ILE A 463 -22.25 -19.33 -39.76
C ILE A 463 -22.99 -20.65 -39.51
N VAL A 464 -23.01 -21.15 -38.27
CA VAL A 464 -23.60 -22.45 -37.95
C VAL A 464 -25.14 -22.41 -37.90
N SER A 465 -25.77 -21.24 -37.71
CA SER A 465 -27.24 -21.13 -37.66
C SER A 465 -27.92 -20.90 -39.03
N SER A 466 -27.26 -21.22 -40.15
CA SER A 466 -27.85 -21.13 -41.49
C SER A 466 -28.70 -22.34 -41.90
N GLU A 467 -28.79 -23.39 -41.07
CA GLU A 467 -29.77 -24.45 -41.28
C GLU A 467 -31.17 -24.02 -40.78
N PRO A 468 -32.22 -24.15 -41.59
CA PRO A 468 -33.57 -23.79 -41.18
C PRO A 468 -34.07 -24.73 -40.07
N PRO A 469 -34.94 -24.25 -39.16
CA PRO A 469 -35.64 -25.15 -38.26
C PRO A 469 -36.59 -26.02 -39.09
N HIS A 470 -36.49 -27.34 -38.92
CA HIS A 470 -37.55 -28.27 -39.31
C HIS A 470 -38.71 -28.21 -38.32
#